data_AF-E4T8S4-F1
#
_entry.id   AF-E4T8S4-F1
#
_cell.length_a   1.000
_cell.length_b   1.000
_cell.length_c   1.000
_cell.angle_alpha   90.00
_cell.angle_beta   90.00
_cell.angle_gamma   90.00
#
_symmetry.space_group_name_H-M   'P 1'
#
loop_
_entity.id
_entity.type
_entity.pdbx_description
1 polymer ?
#
loop_
_entity_poly.entity_id
_entity_poly.type
_entity_poly.pdbx_seq_one_letter_code
_entity_poly.pdbx_strand_id
1 'polypeptide(L)'
;MSIKAQVETLLNDFLSEREDLFLIDLKVSAGDDVVVILDGDNGVTLQDCLDASRAIEFNMDREEHDFSLQVMSAGLSEPLTQIRQFRKNIGRDLDILLNDSSKIEGELARVEENKVVLILRYRKPKEIGKGKIDVEEEKEILLSDIKKALVAIKF
;
A
#
# COMPACT_ATOMS: atom_id res chain seq x y z
N MET A 1 -24.23 -2.16 18.60
CA MET A 1 -23.42 -1.80 17.42
C MET A 1 -22.57 -3.03 17.10
N SER A 2 -22.19 -3.30 15.85
CA SER A 2 -21.27 -4.43 15.59
C SER A 2 -19.84 -4.05 16.01
N ILE A 3 -19.02 -5.02 16.42
CA ILE A 3 -17.61 -4.82 16.78
C ILE A 3 -16.86 -4.09 15.66
N LYS A 4 -17.11 -4.49 14.40
CA LYS A 4 -16.56 -3.80 13.23
C LYS A 4 -16.81 -2.29 13.26
N ALA A 5 -18.05 -1.87 13.51
CA ALA A 5 -18.41 -0.45 13.49
C ALA A 5 -17.79 0.32 14.67
N GLN A 6 -17.66 -0.31 15.84
CA GLN A 6 -16.98 0.29 16.99
C GLN A 6 -15.49 0.48 16.71
N VAL A 7 -14.80 -0.56 16.23
CA VAL A 7 -13.38 -0.50 15.87
C VAL A 7 -13.14 0.56 14.80
N GLU A 8 -13.98 0.60 13.76
CA GLU A 8 -13.86 1.58 12.68
C GLU A 8 -14.02 3.02 13.20
N THR A 9 -14.93 3.25 14.15
CA THR A 9 -15.10 4.58 14.77
C THR A 9 -13.86 4.98 15.57
N LEU A 10 -13.40 4.12 16.49
CA LEU A 10 -12.24 4.39 17.33
C LEU A 10 -10.95 4.58 16.51
N LEU A 11 -10.81 3.80 15.44
CA LEU A 11 -9.67 3.92 14.54
C LEU A 11 -9.71 5.23 13.74
N ASN A 12 -10.89 5.64 13.26
CA ASN A 12 -11.04 6.93 12.58
C ASN A 12 -10.73 8.10 13.51
N ASP A 13 -11.14 8.03 14.79
CA ASP A 13 -10.80 9.05 15.79
C ASP A 13 -9.27 9.14 15.97
N PHE A 14 -8.59 8.00 16.14
CA PHE A 14 -7.13 7.95 16.23
C PHE A 14 -6.43 8.51 14.97
N LEU A 15 -6.90 8.13 13.78
CA LEU A 15 -6.34 8.57 12.51
C LEU A 15 -6.61 10.06 12.24
N SER A 16 -7.65 10.64 12.84
CA SER A 16 -7.92 12.08 12.72
C SER A 16 -6.85 12.94 13.42
N GLU A 17 -6.21 12.40 14.46
CA GLU A 17 -5.07 13.04 15.15
C GLU A 17 -3.72 12.73 14.49
N ARG A 18 -3.68 11.71 13.61
CA ARG A 18 -2.50 11.19 12.92
C ARG A 18 -2.72 11.15 11.40
N GLU A 19 -2.83 12.31 10.77
CA GLU A 19 -3.05 12.45 9.31
C GLU A 19 -1.92 11.86 8.44
N ASP A 20 -0.77 11.58 9.05
CA ASP A 20 0.38 10.89 8.45
C ASP A 20 0.14 9.38 8.29
N LEU A 21 -0.77 8.81 9.08
CA LEU A 21 -1.20 7.41 9.03
C LEU A 21 -2.57 7.28 8.35
N PHE A 22 -2.82 6.13 7.74
CA PHE A 22 -4.10 5.85 7.10
C PHE A 22 -4.41 4.35 7.08
N LEU A 23 -5.69 4.04 7.07
CA LEU A 23 -6.20 2.68 6.99
C LEU A 23 -6.04 2.13 5.57
N ILE A 24 -5.41 0.97 5.44
CA ILE A 24 -5.37 0.18 4.20
C ILE A 24 -6.52 -0.82 4.17
N ASP A 25 -6.67 -1.58 5.24
CA ASP A 25 -7.68 -2.63 5.32
C ASP A 25 -8.07 -2.91 6.77
N LEU A 26 -9.34 -3.27 6.97
CA LEU A 26 -9.90 -3.68 8.25
C LEU A 26 -10.66 -4.98 8.02
N LYS A 27 -10.11 -6.09 8.53
CA LYS A 27 -10.73 -7.41 8.46
C LYS A 27 -11.25 -7.79 9.84
N VAL A 28 -12.49 -8.25 9.88
CA VAL A 28 -13.11 -8.78 11.08
C VAL A 28 -13.64 -10.17 10.76
N SER A 29 -13.14 -11.18 11.48
CA SER A 29 -13.57 -12.57 11.32
C SER A 29 -14.92 -12.82 12.00
N ALA A 30 -15.52 -14.00 11.75
CA ALA A 30 -16.75 -14.40 12.45
C ALA A 30 -16.51 -14.77 13.93
N GLY A 31 -15.26 -14.96 14.33
CA GLY A 31 -14.85 -15.17 15.72
C GLY A 31 -14.34 -13.89 16.38
N ASP A 32 -14.71 -12.72 15.84
CA ASP A 32 -14.28 -11.42 16.33
C ASP A 32 -12.75 -11.22 16.33
N ASP A 33 -12.04 -11.87 15.40
CA ASP A 33 -10.64 -11.55 15.14
C ASP A 33 -10.53 -10.32 14.25
N VAL A 34 -9.95 -9.26 14.78
CA VAL A 34 -9.80 -7.96 14.14
C VAL A 34 -8.36 -7.79 13.67
N VAL A 35 -8.18 -7.63 12.36
CA VAL A 35 -6.90 -7.31 11.75
C VAL A 35 -6.98 -5.93 11.10
N VAL A 36 -6.16 -5.01 11.62
CA VAL A 36 -6.03 -3.65 11.13
C VAL A 36 -4.70 -3.53 10.38
N ILE A 37 -4.77 -3.15 9.11
CA ILE A 37 -3.60 -2.88 8.28
C ILE A 37 -3.48 -1.38 8.09
N LEU A 38 -2.44 -0.79 8.66
CA LEU A 38 -2.14 0.64 8.56
C LEU A 38 -0.98 0.89 7.61
N ASP A 39 -0.98 2.05 6.99
CA ASP A 39 0.16 2.57 6.25
C ASP A 39 0.36 4.04 6.58
N GLY A 40 1.55 4.56 6.28
CA GLY A 40 1.91 5.93 6.60
C GLY A 40 2.73 6.56 5.49
N ASP A 41 2.59 7.88 5.34
CA ASP A 41 3.33 8.66 4.34
C ASP A 41 4.85 8.53 4.56
N ASN A 42 5.29 8.38 5.82
CA ASN A 42 6.69 8.17 6.22
C ASN A 42 6.97 6.74 6.72
N GLY A 43 6.09 5.78 6.37
CA GLY A 43 6.10 4.44 6.95
C GLY A 43 5.42 4.39 8.31
N VAL A 44 5.29 3.16 8.84
CA VAL A 44 4.62 2.87 10.12
C VAL A 44 5.65 2.25 11.05
N THR A 45 5.79 2.81 12.25
CA THR A 45 6.67 2.28 13.28
C THR A 45 5.94 1.29 14.19
N LEU A 46 6.70 0.51 14.96
CA LEU A 46 6.11 -0.37 15.98
C LEU A 46 5.30 0.42 17.02
N GLN A 47 5.73 1.64 17.33
CA GLN A 47 5.03 2.50 18.28
C GLN A 47 3.68 2.94 17.73
N ASP A 48 3.59 3.25 16.43
CA ASP A 48 2.31 3.61 15.78
C ASP A 48 1.31 2.46 15.86
N CYS A 49 1.74 1.22 15.62
CA CYS A 49 0.90 0.04 15.77
C CYS A 49 0.42 -0.15 17.22
N LEU A 50 1.31 0.10 18.19
CA LEU A 50 1.00 -0.02 19.60
C LEU A 50 -0.01 1.05 20.06
N ASP A 51 0.16 2.28 19.59
CA ASP A 51 -0.72 3.40 19.94
C ASP A 51 -2.11 3.22 19.33
N ALA A 52 -2.20 2.79 18.06
CA ALA A 52 -3.46 2.43 17.42
C ALA A 52 -4.16 1.26 18.15
N SER A 53 -3.41 0.23 18.54
CA SER A 53 -3.94 -0.89 19.31
C SER A 53 -4.52 -0.43 20.66
N ARG A 54 -3.76 0.40 21.41
CA ARG A 54 -4.21 0.96 22.69
C ARG A 54 -5.43 1.85 22.55
N ALA A 55 -5.51 2.67 21.50
CA ALA A 55 -6.65 3.53 21.25
C ALA A 55 -7.94 2.72 21.05
N ILE A 56 -7.86 1.55 20.42
CA ILE A 56 -9.00 0.65 20.24
C ILE A 56 -9.28 -0.11 21.54
N GLU A 57 -8.29 -0.78 22.13
CA GLU A 57 -8.47 -1.63 23.31
C GLU A 57 -8.93 -0.87 24.56
N PHE A 58 -8.46 0.37 24.75
CA PHE A 58 -8.83 1.17 25.92
C PHE A 58 -10.30 1.62 25.89
N ASN A 59 -10.85 1.80 24.69
CA ASN A 59 -12.21 2.27 24.49
C ASN A 59 -13.21 1.14 24.17
N MET A 60 -12.74 -0.10 23.99
CA MET A 60 -13.58 -1.29 23.89
C MET A 60 -13.76 -1.95 25.25
N ASP A 61 -15.02 -2.25 25.59
CA ASP A 61 -15.34 -2.99 26.82
C ASP A 61 -15.00 -4.48 26.65
N ARG A 62 -13.91 -4.91 27.28
CA ARG A 62 -13.45 -6.30 27.28
C ARG A 62 -14.32 -7.24 28.11
N GLU A 63 -15.25 -6.72 28.93
CA GLU A 63 -16.20 -7.56 29.66
C GLU A 63 -17.40 -7.95 28.78
N GLU A 64 -17.67 -7.19 27.71
CA GLU A 64 -18.81 -7.39 26.82
C GLU A 64 -18.43 -8.19 25.54
N HIS A 65 -17.18 -8.10 25.10
CA HIS A 65 -16.72 -8.71 23.84
C HIS A 65 -15.36 -9.44 23.99
N ASP A 66 -15.34 -10.74 23.67
CA ASP A 66 -14.11 -11.53 23.53
C ASP A 66 -13.62 -11.43 22.08
N PHE A 67 -12.71 -10.50 21.82
CA PHE A 67 -12.16 -10.24 20.49
C PHE A 67 -10.63 -10.28 20.50
N SER A 68 -10.03 -10.62 19.36
CA SER A 68 -8.59 -10.49 19.18
C SER A 68 -8.27 -9.28 18.31
N LEU A 69 -7.22 -8.53 18.63
CA LEU A 69 -6.81 -7.36 17.85
C LEU A 69 -5.36 -7.50 17.41
N GLN A 70 -5.14 -7.39 16.11
CA GLN A 70 -3.82 -7.33 15.50
C GLN A 70 -3.70 -6.07 14.64
N VAL A 71 -2.79 -5.18 15.01
CA VAL A 71 -2.43 -4.01 14.22
C VAL A 71 -1.08 -4.25 13.55
N MET A 72 -1.02 -4.10 12.24
CA MET A 72 0.19 -4.28 11.45
C MET A 72 0.34 -3.21 10.37
N SER A 73 1.59 -2.98 9.96
CA SER A 73 1.91 -2.11 8.83
C SER A 73 1.71 -2.83 7.49
N ALA A 74 1.28 -2.10 6.46
CA ALA A 74 1.30 -2.59 5.08
C ALA A 74 2.73 -2.89 4.63
N GLY A 75 3.03 -4.18 4.45
CA GLY A 75 4.34 -4.62 3.99
C GLY A 75 4.55 -4.42 2.48
N LEU A 76 5.75 -4.75 1.99
CA LEU A 76 6.08 -4.69 0.56
C LEU A 76 5.28 -5.68 -0.31
N SER A 77 4.74 -6.72 0.32
CA SER A 77 3.94 -7.77 -0.32
C SER A 77 2.48 -7.37 -0.57
N GLU A 78 2.02 -6.30 0.07
CA GLU A 78 0.66 -5.78 -0.10
C GLU A 78 0.58 -4.88 -1.33
N PRO A 79 -0.50 -4.98 -2.13
CA PRO A 79 -0.65 -4.14 -3.31
C PRO A 79 -0.88 -2.68 -2.93
N LEU A 80 -0.29 -1.79 -3.70
CA LEU A 80 -0.54 -0.36 -3.61
C LEU A 80 -1.94 -0.08 -4.17
N THR A 81 -2.81 0.48 -3.34
CA THR A 81 -4.21 0.79 -3.68
C THR A 81 -4.48 2.29 -3.68
N GLN A 82 -3.81 3.06 -2.82
CA GLN A 82 -4.02 4.50 -2.70
C GLN A 82 -2.90 5.32 -3.33
N ILE A 83 -3.24 6.49 -3.89
CA ILE A 83 -2.27 7.43 -4.50
C ILE A 83 -1.15 7.82 -3.52
N ARG A 84 -1.48 8.02 -2.24
CA ARG A 84 -0.51 8.30 -1.18
C ARG A 84 0.58 7.22 -1.10
N GLN A 85 0.20 5.95 -1.27
CA GLN A 85 1.16 4.85 -1.27
C GLN A 85 2.09 4.88 -2.49
N PHE A 86 1.59 5.27 -3.67
CA PHE A 86 2.47 5.49 -4.82
C PHE A 86 3.43 6.65 -4.55
N ARG A 87 2.94 7.78 -4.02
CA ARG A 87 3.77 8.96 -3.75
C ARG A 87 4.97 8.66 -2.84
N LYS A 88 4.80 7.88 -1.78
CA LYS A 88 5.92 7.50 -0.89
C LYS A 88 6.92 6.53 -1.53
N ASN A 89 6.55 5.84 -2.61
CA ASN A 89 7.40 4.88 -3.30
C ASN A 89 8.07 5.47 -4.57
N ILE A 90 8.02 6.80 -4.76
CA ILE A 90 8.77 7.46 -5.85
C ILE A 90 10.27 7.12 -5.71
N GLY A 91 10.90 6.74 -6.82
CA GLY A 91 12.28 6.27 -6.91
C GLY A 91 12.47 4.77 -6.64
N ARG A 92 11.40 4.02 -6.33
CA ARG A 92 11.46 2.55 -6.20
C ARG A 92 10.94 1.87 -7.45
N ASP A 93 11.42 0.67 -7.71
CA ASP A 93 10.88 -0.18 -8.76
C ASP A 93 9.52 -0.76 -8.34
N LEU A 94 8.55 -0.71 -9.26
CA LEU A 94 7.23 -1.30 -9.09
C LEU A 94 6.97 -2.40 -10.12
N ASP A 95 6.32 -3.45 -9.67
CA ASP A 95 5.71 -4.49 -10.49
C ASP A 95 4.21 -4.21 -10.64
N ILE A 96 3.81 -3.72 -11.81
CA ILE A 96 2.43 -3.37 -12.13
C ILE A 96 1.81 -4.43 -13.06
N LEU A 97 0.71 -5.01 -12.62
CA LEU A 97 -0.20 -5.81 -13.44
C LEU A 97 -1.36 -4.92 -13.90
N LEU A 98 -1.52 -4.78 -15.21
CA LEU A 98 -2.63 -4.03 -15.80
C LEU A 98 -3.88 -4.90 -15.99
N ASN A 99 -5.02 -4.24 -16.25
CA ASN A 99 -6.31 -4.89 -16.50
C ASN A 99 -6.30 -5.82 -17.73
N ASP A 100 -5.46 -5.52 -18.74
CA ASP A 100 -5.22 -6.36 -19.91
C ASP A 100 -4.31 -7.57 -19.62
N SER A 101 -3.95 -7.78 -18.35
CA SER A 101 -3.04 -8.82 -17.87
C SER A 101 -1.57 -8.64 -18.30
N SER A 102 -1.21 -7.51 -18.89
CA SER A 102 0.19 -7.17 -19.12
C SER A 102 0.89 -6.82 -17.81
N LYS A 103 2.17 -7.18 -17.72
CA LYS A 103 3.04 -6.85 -16.59
C LYS A 103 4.06 -5.81 -17.02
N ILE A 104 4.22 -4.79 -16.19
CA ILE A 104 5.17 -3.71 -16.39
C ILE A 104 6.02 -3.61 -15.13
N GLU A 105 7.33 -3.68 -15.31
CA GLU A 105 8.31 -3.44 -14.26
C GLU A 105 9.06 -2.15 -14.61
N GLY A 106 9.21 -1.25 -13.64
CA GLY A 106 9.95 -0.01 -13.84
C GLY A 106 10.02 0.85 -12.58
N GLU A 107 10.94 1.81 -12.60
CA GLU A 107 11.14 2.75 -11.50
C GLU A 107 10.02 3.79 -11.50
N LEU A 108 9.35 3.98 -10.35
CA LEU A 108 8.32 5.01 -10.22
C LEU A 108 8.95 6.40 -10.21
N ALA A 109 8.87 7.11 -11.31
CA ALA A 109 9.46 8.43 -11.45
C ALA A 109 8.55 9.54 -10.90
N ARG A 110 7.25 9.47 -11.21
CA ARG A 110 6.28 10.51 -10.87
C ARG A 110 4.90 9.92 -10.58
N VAL A 111 4.16 10.61 -9.71
CA VAL A 111 2.78 10.29 -9.37
C VAL A 111 1.94 11.55 -9.54
N GLU A 112 0.92 11.47 -10.37
CA GLU A 112 -0.08 12.51 -10.56
C GLU A 112 -1.41 12.07 -9.93
N GLU A 113 -2.48 12.86 -10.10
CA GLU A 113 -3.78 12.55 -9.50
C GLU A 113 -4.41 11.28 -10.04
N ASN A 114 -4.29 11.00 -11.35
CA ASN A 114 -4.95 9.86 -12.00
C ASN A 114 -3.98 8.91 -12.73
N LYS A 115 -2.68 9.19 -12.70
CA LYS A 115 -1.66 8.41 -13.41
C LYS A 115 -0.34 8.34 -12.66
N VAL A 116 0.43 7.31 -12.97
CA VAL A 116 1.81 7.14 -12.54
C VAL A 116 2.72 7.06 -13.75
N VAL A 117 3.94 7.57 -13.62
CA VAL A 117 4.96 7.53 -14.67
C VAL A 117 6.06 6.57 -14.20
N LEU A 118 6.26 5.49 -14.95
CA LEU A 118 7.34 4.55 -14.74
C LEU A 118 8.47 4.80 -15.74
N ILE A 119 9.72 4.68 -15.29
CA ILE A 119 10.90 4.58 -16.15
C ILE A 119 11.22 3.11 -16.34
N LEU A 120 11.04 2.61 -17.56
CA LEU A 120 11.39 1.25 -17.94
C LEU A 120 12.82 1.24 -18.45
N ARG A 121 13.64 0.35 -17.87
CA ARG A 121 15.02 0.12 -18.32
C ARG A 121 15.13 -1.27 -18.93
N TYR A 122 15.31 -1.36 -20.25
CA TYR A 122 15.42 -2.65 -20.94
C TYR A 122 16.47 -2.63 -22.06
N ARG A 123 16.96 -3.82 -22.45
CA ARG A 123 18.01 -3.96 -23.45
C ARG A 123 17.43 -4.33 -24.82
N LYS A 124 17.52 -3.43 -25.80
CA LYS A 124 17.08 -3.69 -27.19
C LYS A 124 18.27 -4.06 -28.09
N PRO A 125 18.11 -4.95 -29.11
CA PRO A 125 19.14 -5.14 -30.13
C PRO A 125 19.45 -3.84 -30.87
N LYS A 126 20.72 -3.63 -31.24
CA LYS A 126 21.12 -2.48 -32.07
C LYS A 126 20.49 -2.57 -33.45
N GLU A 127 20.03 -1.45 -34.00
CA GLU A 127 19.52 -1.38 -35.38
C GLU A 127 20.61 -1.63 -36.42
N ILE A 128 21.87 -1.29 -36.10
CA ILE A 128 23.04 -1.54 -36.96
C ILE A 128 24.19 -2.10 -36.10
N GLY A 129 24.62 -3.33 -36.39
CA GLY A 129 25.76 -4.00 -35.75
C GLY A 129 25.41 -5.09 -34.73
N LYS A 130 26.42 -5.73 -34.13
CA LYS A 130 26.25 -6.76 -33.08
C LYS A 130 26.19 -6.11 -31.69
N GLY A 131 25.25 -6.54 -30.85
CA GLY A 131 25.14 -6.13 -29.44
C GLY A 131 23.73 -5.63 -29.05
N LYS A 132 23.58 -5.29 -27.76
CA LYS A 132 22.37 -4.67 -27.20
C LYS A 132 22.68 -3.23 -26.76
N ILE A 133 21.66 -2.38 -26.73
CA ILE A 133 21.68 -1.03 -26.14
C ILE A 133 20.72 -0.99 -24.96
N ASP A 134 21.09 -0.23 -23.94
CA ASP A 134 20.22 0.05 -22.81
C ASP A 134 19.31 1.21 -23.23
N VAL A 135 18.01 0.99 -23.11
CA VAL A 135 16.95 1.94 -23.45
C VAL A 135 16.24 2.31 -22.16
N GLU A 136 16.10 3.61 -21.93
CA GLU A 136 15.23 4.16 -20.90
C GLU A 136 14.01 4.75 -21.60
N GLU A 137 12.82 4.30 -21.19
CA GLU A 137 11.55 4.75 -21.74
C GLU A 137 10.61 5.16 -20.60
N GLU A 138 10.04 6.37 -20.69
CA GLU A 138 8.98 6.80 -19.79
C GLU A 138 7.64 6.26 -20.27
N LYS A 139 6.91 5.57 -19.38
CA LYS A 139 5.57 5.08 -19.65
C LYS A 139 4.60 5.62 -18.62
N GLU A 140 3.57 6.30 -19.12
CA GLU A 140 2.45 6.75 -18.32
C GLU A 140 1.41 5.63 -18.21
N ILE A 141 0.94 5.37 -16.99
CA ILE A 141 -0.06 4.35 -16.68
C ILE A 141 -1.17 5.02 -15.87
N LEU A 142 -2.40 4.93 -16.34
CA LEU A 142 -3.57 5.39 -15.57
C LEU A 142 -3.79 4.47 -14.39
N LEU A 143 -4.09 5.05 -13.22
CA LEU A 143 -4.41 4.27 -12.01
C LEU A 143 -5.62 3.35 -12.23
N SER A 144 -6.56 3.75 -13.08
CA SER A 144 -7.73 2.93 -13.46
C SER A 144 -7.35 1.66 -14.23
N ASP A 145 -6.21 1.66 -14.91
CA ASP A 145 -5.76 0.53 -15.72
C ASP A 145 -4.94 -0.47 -14.88
N ILE A 146 -4.56 -0.09 -13.66
CA ILE A 146 -3.81 -0.93 -12.73
C ILE A 146 -4.75 -1.91 -12.05
N LYS A 147 -4.51 -3.20 -12.28
CA LYS A 147 -5.17 -4.28 -11.57
C LYS A 147 -4.49 -4.59 -10.23
N LYS A 148 -3.17 -4.55 -10.20
CA LYS A 148 -2.36 -4.79 -9.00
C LYS A 148 -1.00 -4.09 -9.16
N ALA A 149 -0.54 -3.36 -8.16
CA ALA A 149 0.81 -2.79 -8.14
C ALA A 149 1.53 -3.26 -6.88
N LEU A 150 2.76 -3.75 -7.01
CA LEU A 150 3.61 -4.19 -5.90
C LEU A 150 4.95 -3.47 -5.97
N VAL A 151 5.62 -3.30 -4.83
CA VAL A 151 7.01 -2.82 -4.81
C VAL A 151 7.92 -3.98 -5.17
N ALA A 152 8.71 -3.83 -6.24
CA ALA A 152 9.63 -4.85 -6.69
C ALA A 152 10.81 -4.98 -5.72
N ILE A 153 11.18 -6.22 -5.39
CA ILE A 153 12.35 -6.52 -4.54
C ILE A 153 13.45 -7.03 -5.45
N LYS A 154 14.47 -6.20 -5.67
CA LYS A 154 15.69 -6.60 -6.38
C LYS A 154 16.62 -7.30 -5.39
N PHE A 155 16.95 -8.57 -5.68
CA PHE A 155 17.90 -9.38 -4.92
C PHE A 155 19.31 -9.29 -5.51
#